data_AF-A0A961I2V6-F1
#
_entry.id   AF-A0A961I2V6-F1
#
_cell.length_a   1.000
_cell.length_b   1.000
_cell.length_c   1.000
_cell.angle_alpha   90.00
_cell.angle_beta   90.00
_cell.angle_gamma   90.00
#
_symmetry.space_group_name_H-M   'P 1'
#
loop_
_entity.id
_entity.type
_entity.pdbx_description
1 polymer ?
#
loop_
_entity_poly.entity_id
_entity_poly.type
_entity_poly.pdbx_seq_one_letter_code
_entity_poly.pdbx_strand_id
1 'polypeptide(L)'
;MRNLSSFVWQLFPARFVRRIGDADEVHRIPIILVLLTFSTVLPLFYCKGAGVEPDAGSIPDNASGYYDDVARLLAGLPLSEGSELSALTRSPGYAAHQEAMQGFWRTVEHQHLRIIQPWQKRHMSAANPGQTALYLLSGADFLNLYSFFPDSRRYVLVALEESGRLPDPSAVSTNETLRSLEAIRAVTGNIGARNYFMSASMNRYLNGDFAYRGTTPVILI
;
A
#
# COMPACT_ATOMS: atom_id res chain seq x y z
N MET A 1 32.93 -13.02 -1.00
CA MET A 1 31.81 -13.67 -1.72
C MET A 1 32.00 -15.18 -1.62
N ARG A 2 31.17 -15.88 -0.85
CA ARG A 2 31.24 -17.34 -0.69
C ARG A 2 30.45 -17.98 -1.84
N ASN A 3 31.05 -18.95 -2.52
CA ASN A 3 30.56 -19.54 -3.76
C ASN A 3 29.27 -20.34 -3.52
N LEU A 4 28.19 -20.03 -4.26
CA LEU A 4 26.88 -20.68 -4.16
C LEU A 4 26.92 -22.20 -4.39
N SER A 5 27.98 -22.70 -5.04
CA SER A 5 28.15 -24.13 -5.28
C SER A 5 28.27 -24.96 -4.01
N SER A 6 28.75 -24.41 -2.89
CA SER A 6 28.94 -25.21 -1.66
C SER A 6 27.64 -25.45 -0.87
N PHE A 7 26.60 -24.64 -1.08
CA PHE A 7 25.37 -24.70 -0.29
C PHE A 7 24.42 -25.80 -0.79
N VAL A 8 24.42 -26.06 -2.10
CA VAL A 8 23.53 -27.04 -2.74
C VAL A 8 23.85 -28.48 -2.31
N TRP A 9 25.13 -28.77 -2.02
CA TRP A 9 25.57 -30.12 -1.64
C TRP A 9 25.26 -30.51 -0.19
N GLN A 10 24.85 -29.57 0.66
CA GLN A 10 24.54 -29.85 2.07
C GLN A 10 23.14 -30.44 2.29
N LEU A 11 22.28 -30.44 1.27
CA LEU A 11 20.89 -30.91 1.35
C LEU A 11 20.72 -32.41 1.05
N PHE A 12 21.79 -33.13 0.68
CA PHE A 12 21.72 -34.53 0.27
C PHE A 12 22.60 -35.45 1.14
N PRO A 13 22.18 -36.71 1.38
CA PRO A 13 22.98 -37.66 2.16
C PRO A 13 24.36 -37.89 1.53
N ALA A 14 25.42 -37.99 2.34
CA ALA A 14 26.81 -38.13 1.86
C ALA A 14 27.04 -39.32 0.90
N ARG A 15 26.25 -40.40 1.03
CA ARG A 15 26.29 -41.57 0.14
C ARG A 15 25.74 -41.27 -1.27
N PHE A 16 24.83 -40.30 -1.40
CA PHE A 16 24.22 -39.89 -2.67
C PHE A 16 25.18 -38.99 -3.46
N VAL A 17 25.86 -38.06 -2.79
CA VAL A 17 26.86 -37.17 -3.40
C VAL A 17 28.04 -37.96 -3.99
N ARG A 18 28.50 -39.01 -3.30
CA ARG A 18 29.60 -39.87 -3.78
C ARG A 18 29.24 -40.61 -5.08
N ARG A 19 27.98 -41.05 -5.22
CA ARG A 19 27.49 -41.79 -6.38
C ARG A 19 27.38 -40.95 -7.65
N ILE A 20 27.23 -39.63 -7.52
CA ILE A 20 27.24 -38.67 -8.63
C ILE A 20 28.68 -38.38 -9.10
N GLY A 21 29.64 -38.39 -8.17
CA GLY A 21 31.07 -38.23 -8.48
C GLY A 21 31.64 -39.37 -9.32
N ASP A 22 31.15 -40.59 -9.13
CA ASP A 22 31.67 -41.80 -9.79
C ASP A 22 30.99 -42.12 -11.14
N ALA A 23 30.02 -41.31 -11.59
CA ALA A 23 29.35 -41.52 -12.88
C ALA A 23 30.14 -40.90 -14.05
N ASP A 24 30.38 -41.68 -15.10
CA ASP A 24 31.05 -41.25 -16.33
C ASP A 24 30.30 -40.09 -17.02
N GLU A 25 31.07 -39.24 -17.71
CA GLU A 25 30.65 -37.93 -18.23
C GLU A 25 29.39 -38.00 -19.13
N VAL A 26 29.20 -39.12 -19.84
CA VAL A 26 28.05 -39.38 -20.74
C VAL A 26 26.74 -39.59 -19.99
N HIS A 27 26.77 -39.95 -18.70
CA HIS A 27 25.56 -40.14 -17.87
C HIS A 27 25.28 -38.98 -16.92
N ARG A 28 26.18 -37.99 -16.83
CA ARG A 28 25.98 -36.78 -16.01
C ARG A 28 24.94 -35.82 -16.61
N ILE A 29 24.90 -35.72 -17.94
CA ILE A 29 24.00 -34.82 -18.67
C ILE A 29 22.50 -35.20 -18.50
N PRO A 30 22.06 -36.47 -18.65
CA PRO A 30 20.65 -36.82 -18.47
C PRO A 30 20.18 -36.74 -17.01
N ILE A 31 21.05 -36.98 -16.01
CA ILE A 31 20.67 -36.90 -14.59
C ILE A 31 20.47 -35.44 -14.14
N ILE A 32 21.30 -34.51 -14.64
CA ILE A 32 21.16 -33.08 -14.36
C ILE A 32 19.91 -32.50 -15.05
N LEU A 33 19.55 -33.00 -16.24
CA LEU A 33 18.36 -32.54 -16.96
C LEU A 33 17.04 -32.99 -16.30
N VAL A 34 16.99 -34.21 -15.76
CA VAL A 34 15.80 -34.74 -15.05
C VAL A 34 15.53 -33.99 -13.73
N LEU A 35 16.58 -33.45 -13.09
CA LEU A 35 16.46 -32.65 -11.87
C LEU A 35 15.99 -31.20 -12.11
N LEU A 36 16.18 -30.65 -13.30
CA LEU A 36 15.64 -29.32 -13.66
C LEU A 36 14.17 -29.37 -14.09
N THR A 37 13.66 -30.53 -14.50
CA THR A 37 12.23 -30.71 -14.87
C THR A 37 11.32 -31.08 -13.70
N PHE A 38 11.87 -31.43 -12.52
CA PHE A 38 11.06 -31.77 -11.33
C PHE A 38 10.70 -30.55 -10.46
N SER A 39 11.18 -29.35 -10.80
CA SER A 39 10.86 -28.11 -10.07
C SER A 39 9.72 -27.30 -10.71
N THR A 40 9.15 -27.73 -11.85
CA THR A 40 8.12 -26.97 -12.58
C THR A 40 6.74 -27.64 -12.61
N VAL A 41 6.55 -28.77 -11.91
CA VAL A 41 5.23 -29.42 -11.81
C VAL A 41 4.99 -29.89 -10.36
N LEU A 42 4.06 -29.20 -9.68
CA LEU A 42 3.72 -29.17 -8.24
C LEU A 42 4.67 -28.32 -7.37
N PRO A 43 4.22 -27.12 -6.90
CA PRO A 43 2.90 -26.94 -6.29
C PRO A 43 2.06 -25.90 -7.02
N LEU A 44 1.26 -26.35 -7.99
CA LEU A 44 0.10 -25.61 -8.51
C LEU A 44 -1.17 -25.86 -7.68
N PHE A 45 -1.09 -26.64 -6.59
CA PHE A 45 -2.23 -26.93 -5.71
C PHE A 45 -1.80 -27.22 -4.27
N TYR A 46 -1.24 -26.24 -3.54
CA TYR A 46 -1.41 -26.19 -2.08
C TYR A 46 -1.04 -24.82 -1.47
N CYS A 47 -1.60 -23.74 -1.99
CA CYS A 47 -2.06 -22.67 -1.09
C CYS A 47 -3.58 -22.69 -1.19
N LYS A 48 -4.20 -23.63 -0.48
CA LYS A 48 -5.51 -23.34 0.09
C LYS A 48 -5.26 -22.28 1.15
N GLY A 49 -5.06 -21.05 0.69
CA GLY A 49 -5.26 -19.89 1.54
C GLY A 49 -6.66 -20.09 2.06
N ALA A 50 -6.80 -20.35 3.36
CA ALA A 50 -8.02 -20.02 4.03
C ALA A 50 -8.31 -18.59 3.57
N GLY A 51 -9.36 -18.41 2.78
CA GLY A 51 -9.93 -17.10 2.60
C GLY A 51 -10.32 -16.67 4.00
N VAL A 52 -9.40 -16.02 4.70
CA VAL A 52 -9.75 -15.00 5.65
C VAL A 52 -10.34 -13.94 4.74
N GLU A 53 -11.62 -14.12 4.42
CA GLU A 53 -12.48 -13.00 4.12
C GLU A 53 -12.15 -12.02 5.26
N PRO A 54 -11.62 -10.82 4.97
CA PRO A 54 -11.43 -9.86 6.03
C PRO A 54 -12.81 -9.75 6.66
N ASP A 55 -12.90 -10.12 7.93
CA ASP A 55 -14.07 -9.85 8.74
C ASP A 55 -14.16 -8.33 8.72
N ALA A 56 -14.88 -7.82 7.72
CA ALA A 56 -15.42 -6.49 7.71
C ALA A 56 -16.52 -6.52 8.78
N GLY A 57 -16.10 -6.76 10.03
CA GLY A 57 -16.92 -6.55 11.19
C GLY A 57 -17.46 -5.16 11.00
N SER A 58 -18.79 -5.08 10.88
CA SER A 58 -19.49 -3.83 10.61
C SER A 58 -18.92 -2.79 11.56
N ILE A 59 -18.18 -1.81 11.01
CA ILE A 59 -17.76 -0.65 11.78
C ILE A 59 -19.07 -0.06 12.29
N PRO A 60 -19.31 -0.02 13.61
CA PRO A 60 -20.60 0.42 14.13
C PRO A 60 -20.89 1.82 13.56
N ASP A 61 -22.16 2.11 13.25
CA ASP A 61 -22.55 3.33 12.50
C ASP A 61 -22.06 4.65 13.17
N ASN A 62 -21.70 4.63 14.45
CA ASN A 62 -21.07 5.76 15.14
C ASN A 62 -19.56 5.86 14.90
N ALA A 63 -18.87 4.74 14.69
CA ALA A 63 -17.46 4.69 14.36
C ALA A 63 -17.21 5.09 12.90
N SER A 64 -18.16 4.87 11.99
CA SER A 64 -18.04 5.37 10.61
C SER A 64 -17.98 6.91 10.58
N GLY A 65 -18.87 7.60 11.30
CA GLY A 65 -18.86 9.06 11.40
C GLY A 65 -17.59 9.63 12.00
N TYR A 66 -17.04 8.99 13.04
CA TYR A 66 -15.75 9.40 13.62
C TYR A 66 -14.60 9.26 12.62
N TYR A 67 -14.47 8.11 11.96
CA TYR A 67 -13.38 7.89 11.00
C TYR A 67 -13.53 8.72 9.73
N ASP A 68 -14.75 9.06 9.32
CA ASP A 68 -14.99 10.06 8.27
C ASP A 68 -14.46 11.44 8.68
N ASP A 69 -14.67 11.86 9.92
CA ASP A 69 -14.11 13.11 10.43
C ASP A 69 -12.59 13.03 10.60
N VAL A 70 -12.02 11.87 10.97
CA VAL A 70 -10.57 11.65 10.95
C VAL A 70 -10.04 11.80 9.52
N ALA A 71 -10.64 11.15 8.54
CA ALA A 71 -10.26 11.27 7.13
C ALA A 71 -10.32 12.73 6.66
N ARG A 72 -11.40 13.44 6.98
CA ARG A 72 -11.55 14.88 6.67
C ARG A 72 -10.48 15.73 7.37
N LEU A 73 -10.16 15.44 8.64
CA LEU A 73 -9.08 16.12 9.37
C LEU A 73 -7.73 15.95 8.66
N LEU A 74 -7.37 14.72 8.29
CA LEU A 74 -6.13 14.41 7.57
C LEU A 74 -6.11 15.10 6.19
N ALA A 75 -7.23 15.07 5.48
CA ALA A 75 -7.42 15.66 4.16
C ALA A 75 -7.52 17.19 4.17
N GLY A 76 -7.59 17.84 5.34
CA GLY A 76 -7.81 19.29 5.46
C GLY A 76 -9.18 19.74 4.95
N LEU A 77 -10.20 18.89 5.11
CA LEU A 77 -11.59 19.15 4.73
C LEU A 77 -12.40 19.62 5.96
N PRO A 78 -13.54 20.30 5.75
CA PRO A 78 -14.46 20.64 6.83
C PRO A 78 -14.97 19.37 7.54
N LEU A 79 -14.97 19.38 8.87
CA LEU A 79 -15.53 18.30 9.68
C LEU A 79 -17.06 18.35 9.72
N SER A 80 -17.68 17.25 10.12
CA SER A 80 -19.11 17.20 10.40
C SER A 80 -19.51 18.15 11.54
N GLU A 81 -20.75 18.64 11.52
CA GLU A 81 -21.28 19.44 12.63
C GLU A 81 -21.27 18.64 13.93
N GLY A 82 -20.79 19.25 15.02
CA GLY A 82 -20.69 18.59 16.33
C GLY A 82 -19.54 17.59 16.46
N SER A 83 -18.64 17.49 15.46
CA SER A 83 -17.47 16.61 15.53
C SER A 83 -16.65 16.85 16.80
N GLU A 84 -16.29 15.78 17.50
CA GLU A 84 -15.42 15.85 18.68
C GLU A 84 -13.99 16.31 18.34
N LEU A 85 -13.58 16.20 17.07
CA LEU A 85 -12.30 16.66 16.58
C LEU A 85 -12.27 18.18 16.32
N SER A 86 -13.39 18.88 16.46
CA SER A 86 -13.53 20.33 16.19
C SER A 86 -12.57 21.21 17.00
N ALA A 87 -12.09 20.75 18.15
CA ALA A 87 -11.12 21.51 18.94
C ALA A 87 -9.75 21.59 18.24
N LEU A 88 -9.35 20.54 17.51
CA LEU A 88 -8.06 20.46 16.80
C LEU A 88 -7.99 21.45 15.64
N THR A 89 -9.14 21.74 15.02
CA THR A 89 -9.21 22.61 13.83
C THR A 89 -9.06 24.10 14.13
N ARG A 90 -9.18 24.50 15.40
CA ARG A 90 -9.11 25.90 15.84
C ARG A 90 -7.68 26.42 16.01
N SER A 91 -6.68 25.55 15.88
CA SER A 91 -5.28 25.94 16.04
C SER A 91 -4.73 26.62 14.78
N PRO A 92 -3.82 27.62 14.90
CA PRO A 92 -3.14 28.20 13.74
C PRO A 92 -2.37 27.16 12.91
N GLY A 93 -1.80 26.15 13.57
CA GLY A 93 -1.10 25.05 12.90
C GLY A 93 -2.03 24.23 12.00
N TYR A 94 -3.26 23.97 12.44
CA TYR A 94 -4.25 23.29 11.61
C TYR A 94 -4.75 24.18 10.47
N ALA A 95 -4.93 25.49 10.69
CA ALA A 95 -5.29 26.42 9.61
C ALA A 95 -4.25 26.38 8.47
N ALA A 96 -2.96 26.34 8.80
CA ALA A 96 -1.88 26.17 7.83
C ALA A 96 -1.89 24.79 7.13
N HIS A 97 -2.26 23.72 7.86
CA HIS A 97 -2.48 22.40 7.26
C HIS A 97 -3.62 22.43 6.24
N GLN A 98 -4.76 23.02 6.60
CA GLN A 98 -5.93 23.14 5.75
C GLN A 98 -5.61 23.92 4.45
N GLU A 99 -4.91 25.05 4.55
CA GLU A 99 -4.48 25.82 3.37
C GLU A 99 -3.56 25.00 2.45
N ALA A 100 -2.59 24.28 3.02
CA ALA A 100 -1.69 23.43 2.26
C ALA A 100 -2.43 22.29 1.55
N MET A 101 -3.38 21.65 2.23
CA MET A 101 -4.19 20.58 1.64
C MET A 101 -5.12 21.10 0.54
N GLN A 102 -5.68 22.31 0.68
CA GLN A 102 -6.43 22.94 -0.43
C GLN A 102 -5.54 23.17 -1.66
N GLY A 103 -4.27 23.53 -1.48
CA GLY A 103 -3.29 23.61 -2.56
C GLY A 103 -3.00 22.26 -3.21
N PHE A 104 -2.82 21.22 -2.38
CA PHE A 104 -2.66 19.84 -2.83
C PHE A 104 -3.84 19.37 -3.67
N TRP A 105 -5.07 19.52 -3.19
CA TRP A 105 -6.29 19.11 -3.89
C TRP A 105 -6.49 19.83 -5.22
N ARG A 106 -6.22 21.15 -5.27
CA ARG A 106 -6.21 21.89 -6.54
C ARG A 106 -5.20 21.30 -7.52
N THR A 107 -4.00 20.98 -7.05
CA THR A 107 -2.95 20.40 -7.90
C THR A 107 -3.39 19.04 -8.44
N VAL A 108 -3.89 18.15 -7.57
CA VAL A 108 -4.40 16.83 -7.94
C VAL A 108 -5.50 16.91 -8.98
N GLU A 109 -6.51 17.77 -8.73
CA GLU A 109 -7.63 17.96 -9.65
C GLU A 109 -7.15 18.44 -11.02
N HIS A 110 -6.35 19.51 -11.05
CA HIS A 110 -5.94 20.16 -12.28
C HIS A 110 -4.91 19.38 -13.10
N GLN A 111 -3.97 18.72 -12.44
CA GLN A 111 -2.87 18.04 -13.12
C GLN A 111 -3.18 16.57 -13.43
N HIS A 112 -4.00 15.91 -12.63
CA HIS A 112 -4.22 14.46 -12.75
C HIS A 112 -5.67 14.13 -13.08
N LEU A 113 -6.62 14.46 -12.21
CA LEU A 113 -8.00 13.96 -12.33
C LEU A 113 -8.71 14.46 -13.59
N ARG A 114 -8.51 15.75 -13.94
CA ARG A 114 -9.08 16.33 -15.17
C ARG A 114 -8.54 15.72 -16.47
N ILE A 115 -7.41 15.01 -16.41
CA ILE A 115 -6.82 14.29 -17.54
C ILE A 115 -7.27 12.82 -17.51
N ILE A 116 -7.15 12.16 -16.35
CA ILE A 116 -7.42 10.74 -16.18
C ILE A 116 -8.91 10.44 -16.37
N GLN A 117 -9.82 11.19 -15.75
CA GLN A 117 -11.25 10.84 -15.77
C GLN A 117 -11.88 10.86 -17.17
N PRO A 118 -11.65 11.87 -18.05
CA PRO A 118 -12.18 11.83 -19.41
C PRO A 118 -11.58 10.69 -20.24
N TRP A 119 -10.28 10.42 -20.07
CA TRP A 119 -9.60 9.31 -20.74
C TRP A 119 -10.19 7.97 -20.28
N GLN A 120 -10.33 7.78 -18.98
CA GLN A 120 -10.91 6.59 -18.35
C GLN A 120 -12.33 6.36 -18.88
N LYS A 121 -13.20 7.38 -18.90
CA LYS A 121 -14.57 7.26 -19.41
C LYS A 121 -14.61 6.89 -20.89
N ARG A 122 -13.68 7.40 -21.68
CA ARG A 122 -13.62 7.13 -23.14
C ARG A 122 -13.08 5.74 -23.45
N HIS A 123 -12.10 5.24 -22.69
CA HIS A 123 -11.33 4.06 -23.05
C HIS A 123 -11.57 2.84 -22.16
N MET A 124 -12.15 3.03 -20.97
CA MET A 124 -12.36 1.99 -19.96
C MET A 124 -13.85 1.79 -19.62
N SER A 125 -14.77 2.28 -20.45
CA SER A 125 -16.22 2.08 -20.24
C SER A 125 -16.66 0.60 -20.26
N ALA A 126 -15.82 -0.30 -20.81
CA ALA A 126 -16.01 -1.75 -20.76
C ALA A 126 -15.33 -2.42 -19.55
N ALA A 127 -14.62 -1.67 -18.70
CA ALA A 127 -14.09 -2.21 -17.45
C ALA A 127 -15.28 -2.66 -16.59
N ASN A 128 -15.29 -3.94 -16.20
CA ASN A 128 -16.42 -4.55 -15.52
C ASN A 128 -16.68 -3.88 -14.17
N PRO A 129 -17.75 -3.06 -14.04
CA PRO A 129 -18.10 -2.46 -12.76
C PRO A 129 -18.38 -3.58 -11.74
N GLY A 130 -17.94 -3.37 -10.50
CA GLY A 130 -18.15 -4.30 -9.39
C GLY A 130 -17.13 -5.43 -9.25
N GLN A 131 -16.04 -5.43 -10.02
CA GLN A 131 -14.91 -6.35 -9.81
C GLN A 131 -13.86 -5.78 -8.82
N THR A 132 -12.79 -6.56 -8.59
CA THR A 132 -11.66 -6.16 -7.73
C THR A 132 -10.63 -5.38 -8.54
N ALA A 133 -10.27 -4.19 -8.09
CA ALA A 133 -9.11 -3.45 -8.58
C ALA A 133 -7.86 -3.87 -7.80
N LEU A 134 -6.84 -4.38 -8.51
CA LEU A 134 -5.58 -4.85 -7.93
C LEU A 134 -4.43 -3.94 -8.38
N TYR A 135 -3.69 -3.39 -7.42
CA TYR A 135 -2.51 -2.57 -7.68
C TYR A 135 -1.30 -3.15 -6.94
N LEU A 136 -0.43 -3.82 -7.68
CA LEU A 136 0.83 -4.35 -7.16
C LEU A 136 1.89 -3.24 -7.14
N LEU A 137 2.73 -3.23 -6.10
CA LEU A 137 3.75 -2.21 -5.86
C LEU A 137 3.14 -0.80 -5.75
N SER A 138 1.95 -0.70 -5.16
CA SER A 138 1.16 0.53 -5.10
C SER A 138 1.72 1.58 -4.16
N GLY A 139 2.54 1.18 -3.19
CA GLY A 139 2.77 2.01 -2.00
C GLY A 139 1.42 2.33 -1.35
N ALA A 140 1.15 3.62 -1.14
CA ALA A 140 -0.13 4.14 -0.62
C ALA A 140 -1.02 4.79 -1.70
N ASP A 141 -0.83 4.45 -2.98
CA ASP A 141 -1.45 5.16 -4.12
C ASP A 141 -2.89 4.72 -4.43
N PHE A 142 -3.78 4.98 -3.48
CA PHE A 142 -5.21 4.74 -3.66
C PHE A 142 -5.84 5.69 -4.67
N LEU A 143 -5.41 6.96 -4.69
CA LEU A 143 -5.96 7.99 -5.57
C LEU A 143 -5.87 7.60 -7.04
N ASN A 144 -4.71 7.12 -7.52
CA ASN A 144 -4.62 6.67 -8.92
C ASN A 144 -5.49 5.45 -9.18
N LEU A 145 -5.45 4.45 -8.29
CA LEU A 145 -6.25 3.23 -8.46
C LEU A 145 -7.75 3.55 -8.58
N TYR A 146 -8.24 4.41 -7.69
CA TYR A 146 -9.62 4.86 -7.68
C TYR A 146 -9.95 5.70 -8.91
N SER A 147 -9.03 6.53 -9.39
CA SER A 147 -9.24 7.37 -10.59
C SER A 147 -9.44 6.54 -11.87
N PHE A 148 -8.78 5.39 -11.98
CA PHE A 148 -8.95 4.48 -13.12
C PHE A 148 -10.13 3.51 -12.97
N PHE A 149 -10.39 3.05 -11.74
CA PHE A 149 -11.40 2.03 -11.45
C PHE A 149 -12.37 2.46 -10.34
N PRO A 150 -13.10 3.59 -10.50
CA PRO A 150 -13.96 4.15 -9.46
C PRO A 150 -15.17 3.25 -9.12
N ASP A 151 -15.57 2.37 -10.03
CA ASP A 151 -16.75 1.49 -9.86
C ASP A 151 -16.41 0.09 -9.31
N SER A 152 -15.21 -0.08 -8.74
CA SER A 152 -14.78 -1.36 -8.17
C SER A 152 -15.41 -1.58 -6.80
N ARG A 153 -15.81 -2.82 -6.50
CA ARG A 153 -16.34 -3.18 -5.17
C ARG A 153 -15.26 -3.48 -4.14
N ARG A 154 -14.05 -3.79 -4.61
CA ARG A 154 -12.92 -4.17 -3.77
C ARG A 154 -11.65 -3.58 -4.35
N TYR A 155 -10.84 -2.98 -3.49
CA TYR A 155 -9.53 -2.44 -3.83
C TYR A 155 -8.47 -3.23 -3.05
N VAL A 156 -7.50 -3.78 -3.77
CA VAL A 156 -6.38 -4.53 -3.19
C VAL A 156 -5.10 -3.84 -3.60
N LEU A 157 -4.45 -3.22 -2.62
CA LEU A 157 -3.16 -2.56 -2.76
C LEU A 157 -2.11 -3.47 -2.14
N VAL A 158 -1.07 -3.82 -2.90
CA VAL A 158 0.04 -4.64 -2.41
C VAL A 158 1.31 -3.80 -2.43
N ALA A 159 1.87 -3.59 -1.26
CA ALA A 159 2.96 -2.66 -1.01
C ALA A 159 3.98 -3.29 -0.04
N LEU A 160 5.21 -2.75 0.00
CA LEU A 160 6.25 -3.21 0.94
C LEU A 160 6.21 -2.43 2.26
N GLU A 161 5.54 -1.29 2.25
CA GLU A 161 5.37 -0.38 3.36
C GLU A 161 4.36 -0.93 4.36
N GLU A 162 4.63 -0.73 5.64
CA GLU A 162 3.69 -1.12 6.68
C GLU A 162 2.39 -0.31 6.57
N SER A 163 1.25 -0.96 6.81
CA SER A 163 -0.03 -0.26 6.87
C SER A 163 -0.05 0.79 7.99
N GLY A 164 0.58 0.48 9.12
CA GLY A 164 0.44 1.27 10.34
C GLY A 164 -0.90 1.03 11.01
N ARG A 165 -1.31 1.98 11.86
CA ARG A 165 -2.58 1.94 12.60
C ARG A 165 -3.51 3.03 12.08
N LEU A 166 -4.81 2.85 12.29
CA LEU A 166 -5.78 3.93 12.10
C LEU A 166 -5.40 5.11 12.99
N PRO A 167 -5.28 6.34 12.44
CA PRO A 167 -5.09 7.55 13.22
C PRO A 167 -6.22 7.75 14.22
N ASP A 168 -5.84 8.06 15.46
CA ASP A 168 -6.76 8.46 16.52
C ASP A 168 -6.26 9.79 17.09
N PRO A 169 -6.77 10.93 16.57
CA PRO A 169 -6.38 12.24 17.05
C PRO A 169 -6.82 12.55 18.48
N SER A 170 -7.71 11.74 19.08
CA SER A 170 -8.12 11.89 20.48
C SER A 170 -7.13 11.25 21.46
N ALA A 171 -6.35 10.26 20.99
CA ALA A 171 -5.38 9.52 21.78
C ALA A 171 -3.98 10.17 21.84
N VAL A 172 -3.74 11.25 21.11
CA VAL A 172 -2.42 11.91 21.02
C VAL A 172 -2.53 13.42 21.25
N SER A 173 -1.42 14.06 21.62
CA SER A 173 -1.42 15.50 21.84
C SER A 173 -1.67 16.28 20.55
N THR A 174 -2.22 17.50 20.67
CA THR A 174 -2.38 18.41 19.52
C THR A 174 -1.07 18.63 18.78
N ASN A 175 0.06 18.72 19.49
CA ASN A 175 1.37 18.90 18.87
C ASN A 175 1.81 17.67 18.07
N GLU A 176 1.58 16.47 18.57
CA GLU A 176 1.86 15.22 17.84
C GLU A 176 0.96 15.06 16.61
N THR A 177 -0.31 15.43 16.73
CA THR A 177 -1.23 15.53 15.59
C THR A 177 -0.66 16.46 14.53
N LEU A 178 -0.30 17.70 14.87
CA LEU A 178 0.21 18.69 13.92
C LEU A 178 1.52 18.24 13.24
N ARG A 179 2.46 17.65 13.98
CA ARG A 179 3.69 17.08 13.39
C ARG A 179 3.40 15.93 12.44
N SER A 180 2.43 15.09 12.78
CA SER A 180 2.03 13.97 11.92
C SER A 180 1.32 14.46 10.65
N LEU A 181 0.50 15.52 10.75
CA LEU A 181 -0.10 16.18 9.58
C LEU A 181 0.96 16.81 8.66
N GLU A 182 2.05 17.35 9.21
CA GLU A 182 3.20 17.80 8.41
C GLU A 182 3.89 16.65 7.67
N ALA A 183 4.13 15.52 8.35
CA ALA A 183 4.70 14.33 7.73
C ALA A 183 3.82 13.80 6.59
N ILE A 184 2.50 13.79 6.80
CA ILE A 184 1.50 13.44 5.80
C ILE A 184 1.60 14.36 4.58
N ARG A 185 1.62 15.68 4.77
CA ARG A 185 1.79 16.64 3.66
C ARG A 185 3.09 16.43 2.90
N ALA A 186 4.18 16.09 3.59
CA ALA A 186 5.46 15.85 2.96
C ALA A 186 5.48 14.58 2.08
N VAL A 187 4.77 13.53 2.48
CA VAL A 187 4.66 12.30 1.67
C VAL A 187 3.64 12.46 0.53
N THR A 188 2.46 13.04 0.79
CA THR A 188 1.40 13.24 -0.22
C THR A 188 1.75 14.32 -1.24
N GLY A 189 2.57 15.32 -0.88
CA GLY A 189 3.04 16.35 -1.81
C GLY A 189 3.74 15.79 -3.05
N ASN A 190 4.36 14.61 -2.95
CA ASN A 190 4.95 13.92 -4.11
C ASN A 190 3.88 13.41 -5.08
N ILE A 191 2.75 12.90 -4.57
CA ILE A 191 1.61 12.50 -5.41
C ILE A 191 1.09 13.72 -6.16
N GLY A 192 0.84 14.83 -5.45
CA GLY A 192 0.33 16.05 -6.08
C GLY A 192 1.25 16.55 -7.20
N ALA A 193 2.56 16.61 -6.94
CA ALA A 193 3.52 17.18 -7.90
C ALA A 193 3.95 16.23 -9.03
N ARG A 194 3.93 14.91 -8.82
CA ARG A 194 4.57 13.93 -9.72
C ARG A 194 3.68 12.74 -10.10
N ASN A 195 2.53 12.59 -9.44
CA ASN A 195 1.64 11.44 -9.55
C ASN A 195 2.25 10.09 -9.18
N TYR A 196 3.31 10.07 -8.37
CA TYR A 196 3.89 8.85 -7.79
C TYR A 196 4.60 9.14 -6.47
N PHE A 197 4.77 8.11 -5.64
CA PHE A 197 5.55 8.19 -4.41
C PHE A 197 7.04 7.95 -4.63
N MET A 198 7.86 8.64 -3.85
CA MET A 198 9.30 8.40 -3.78
C MET A 198 9.63 7.56 -2.55
N SER A 199 10.29 6.41 -2.73
CA SER A 199 10.63 5.48 -1.64
C SER A 199 11.42 6.13 -0.51
N ALA A 200 12.34 7.05 -0.83
CA ALA A 200 13.09 7.79 0.18
C ALA A 200 12.19 8.70 1.04
N SER A 201 11.16 9.32 0.43
CA SER A 201 10.16 10.12 1.15
C SER A 201 9.27 9.22 2.01
N MET A 202 8.76 8.12 1.45
CA MET A 202 7.94 7.17 2.19
C MET A 202 8.69 6.60 3.40
N ASN A 203 9.94 6.16 3.22
CA ASN A 203 10.73 5.66 4.34
C ASN A 203 10.94 6.71 5.44
N ARG A 204 11.10 8.00 5.07
CA ARG A 204 11.29 9.06 6.06
C ARG A 204 10.01 9.38 6.84
N TYR A 205 8.87 9.48 6.15
CA TYR A 205 7.64 10.02 6.73
C TYR A 205 6.64 8.95 7.18
N LEU A 206 6.68 7.75 6.59
CA LEU A 206 5.81 6.64 6.99
C LEU A 206 6.46 5.73 8.03
N ASN A 207 7.79 5.60 8.04
CA ASN A 207 8.53 4.82 9.04
C ASN A 207 9.20 5.71 10.12
N GLY A 208 8.94 7.02 10.07
CA GLY A 208 9.44 7.98 11.06
C GLY A 208 8.72 7.88 12.41
N ASP A 209 9.26 8.58 13.40
CA ASP A 209 8.68 8.68 14.75
C ASP A 209 7.54 9.71 14.78
N PHE A 210 6.44 9.36 14.14
CA PHE A 210 5.19 10.13 14.09
C PHE A 210 4.05 9.32 14.68
N ALA A 211 3.05 10.01 15.24
CA ALA A 211 1.84 9.35 15.75
C ALA A 211 1.05 8.67 14.62
N TYR A 212 1.01 9.30 13.44
CA TYR A 212 0.38 8.74 12.24
C TYR A 212 1.44 8.20 11.29
N ARG A 213 1.81 6.94 11.49
CA ARG A 213 2.80 6.21 10.69
C ARG A 213 2.15 5.15 9.79
N GLY A 214 2.90 4.67 8.80
CA GLY A 214 2.43 3.69 7.82
C GLY A 214 1.57 4.30 6.70
N THR A 215 1.04 3.47 5.82
CA THR A 215 0.27 3.91 4.64
C THR A 215 -1.20 4.26 4.94
N THR A 216 -1.78 3.76 6.04
CA THR A 216 -3.19 4.00 6.41
C THR A 216 -3.57 5.49 6.44
N PRO A 217 -2.82 6.40 7.07
CA PRO A 217 -3.17 7.83 7.10
C PRO A 217 -3.19 8.47 5.71
N VAL A 218 -2.39 7.95 4.77
CA VAL A 218 -2.32 8.45 3.39
C VAL A 218 -3.47 7.92 2.54
N ILE A 219 -3.90 6.68 2.78
CA ILE A 219 -5.04 6.07 2.09
C ILE A 219 -6.38 6.74 2.49
N LEU A 220 -6.46 7.30 3.71
CA LEU A 220 -7.65 8.00 4.21
C LEU A 220 -7.85 9.40 3.61
N ILE A 221 -6.90 9.91 2.80
CA ILE A 221 -6.93 11.25 2.21
C ILE A 221 -7.48 11.14 0.79
#